data_AF-A0A7G9YVK7-F1
#
_entry.id   AF-A0A7G9YVK7-F1
#
_cell.length_a   1.000
_cell.length_b   1.000
_cell.length_c   1.000
_cell.angle_alpha   90.00
_cell.angle_beta   90.00
_cell.angle_gamma   90.00
#
_symmetry.space_group_name_H-M   'P 1'
#
loop_
_entity.id
_entity.type
_entity.pdbx_description
1 polymer ?
#
loop_
_entity_poly.entity_id
_entity_poly.type
_entity_poly.pdbx_seq_one_letter_code
_entity_poly.pdbx_strand_id
1 'polypeptide(L)'
;MEWKKGVISGIIAGIVMIVIGSAFMMVPGVTQWYSVTFPEMSSLMAMSTMMVGVVIIGIFMGLVYSVINPAIPGEGARKGLNYGIMVWLLAGLMWPFMMMGFAPAYMWITELINGLITYSIAGAVIAIIYKKL
;
A
#
# COMPACT_ATOMS: atom_id res chain seq x y z
N MET A 1 -9.92 -7.57 21.88
CA MET A 1 -10.34 -6.20 21.52
C MET A 1 -10.10 -6.02 20.04
N GLU A 2 -11.12 -5.61 19.29
CA GLU A 2 -11.10 -5.50 17.82
C GLU A 2 -9.92 -4.67 17.29
N TRP A 3 -9.54 -3.58 17.99
CA TRP A 3 -8.40 -2.76 17.61
C TRP A 3 -7.05 -3.52 17.62
N LYS A 4 -6.86 -4.49 18.54
CA LYS A 4 -5.61 -5.29 18.59
C LYS A 4 -5.49 -6.18 17.35
N LYS A 5 -6.60 -6.77 16.92
CA LYS A 5 -6.66 -7.56 15.68
C LYS A 5 -6.34 -6.68 14.47
N GLY A 6 -6.89 -5.46 14.44
CA GLY A 6 -6.62 -4.45 13.42
C GLY A 6 -5.14 -4.04 13.36
N VAL A 7 -4.51 -3.79 14.50
CA VAL A 7 -3.07 -3.45 14.55
C VAL A 7 -2.22 -4.61 14.02
N ILE A 8 -2.45 -5.85 14.48
CA ILE A 8 -1.65 -7.01 14.07
C ILE A 8 -1.81 -7.28 12.58
N SER A 9 -3.04 -7.30 12.07
CA SER A 9 -3.31 -7.52 10.65
C SER A 9 -2.72 -6.39 9.79
N GLY A 10 -2.76 -5.15 10.30
CA GLY A 10 -2.17 -3.98 9.66
C GLY A 10 -0.64 -4.01 9.58
N ILE A 11 0.06 -4.44 10.63
CA ILE A 11 1.52 -4.62 10.60
C ILE A 11 1.90 -5.63 9.51
N ILE A 12 1.22 -6.78 9.46
CA ILE A 12 1.49 -7.82 8.47
C ILE A 12 1.23 -7.30 7.05
N ALA A 13 0.14 -6.54 6.86
CA ALA A 13 -0.15 -5.92 5.58
C ALA A 13 0.92 -4.88 5.17
N GLY A 14 1.40 -4.06 6.11
CA GLY A 14 2.49 -3.13 5.87
C GLY A 14 3.79 -3.83 5.44
N ILE A 15 4.12 -4.96 6.06
CA ILE A 15 5.26 -5.79 5.63
C ILE A 15 5.05 -6.31 4.20
N VAL A 16 3.85 -6.79 3.87
CA VAL A 16 3.53 -7.23 2.51
C VAL A 16 3.64 -6.08 1.50
N MET A 17 3.20 -4.87 1.86
CA MET A 17 3.36 -3.69 1.02
C MET A 17 4.84 -3.35 0.78
N ILE A 18 5.72 -3.51 1.77
CA ILE A 18 7.17 -3.35 1.58
C ILE A 18 7.72 -4.35 0.56
N VAL A 19 7.28 -5.62 0.64
CA VAL A 19 7.74 -6.66 -0.29
C VAL A 19 7.30 -6.32 -1.72
N ILE A 20 6.04 -5.92 -1.91
CA ILE A 20 5.52 -5.51 -3.22
C ILE A 20 6.26 -4.26 -3.73
N GLY A 21 6.45 -3.24 -2.88
CA GLY A 21 7.19 -2.04 -3.22
C GLY A 21 8.64 -2.31 -3.61
N SER A 22 9.31 -3.23 -2.91
CA SER A 22 10.67 -3.67 -3.26
C SER A 22 10.72 -4.34 -4.63
N ALA A 23 9.75 -5.22 -4.94
CA ALA A 23 9.64 -5.86 -6.24
C ALA A 23 9.35 -4.84 -7.36
N PHE A 24 8.52 -3.83 -7.07
CA PHE A 24 8.24 -2.73 -8.00
C PHE A 24 9.50 -1.93 -8.35
N MET A 25 10.35 -1.65 -7.36
CA MET A 25 11.62 -0.97 -7.60
C MET A 25 12.58 -1.79 -8.48
N MET A 26 12.46 -3.12 -8.56
CA MET A 26 13.32 -3.93 -9.45
C MET A 26 13.03 -3.72 -10.94
N VAL A 27 11.97 -3.00 -11.31
CA VAL A 27 11.70 -2.65 -12.72
C VAL A 27 12.76 -1.65 -13.20
N PRO A 28 13.57 -1.97 -14.24
CA PRO A 28 14.74 -1.17 -14.62
C PRO A 28 14.46 0.32 -14.87
N GLY A 29 13.31 0.66 -15.47
CA GLY A 29 12.92 2.05 -15.71
C GLY A 29 12.46 2.81 -14.46
N VAL A 30 11.94 2.11 -13.45
CA VAL A 30 11.41 2.73 -12.22
C VAL A 30 12.55 3.19 -11.33
N THR A 31 13.47 2.29 -10.98
CA THR A 31 14.62 2.66 -10.12
C THR A 31 15.48 3.73 -10.74
N GLN A 32 15.74 3.63 -12.05
CA GLN A 32 16.54 4.64 -12.76
C GLN A 32 15.87 6.02 -12.69
N TRP A 33 14.56 6.09 -12.95
CA TRP A 33 13.84 7.36 -12.93
C TRP A 33 13.82 7.99 -11.53
N TYR A 34 13.54 7.21 -10.48
CA TYR A 34 13.55 7.71 -9.10
C TYR A 34 14.94 8.19 -8.68
N SER A 35 16.01 7.46 -9.02
CA SER A 35 17.37 7.82 -8.62
C SER A 35 17.88 9.11 -9.28
N VAL A 36 17.39 9.42 -10.49
CA VAL A 36 17.74 10.64 -11.22
C VAL A 36 16.86 11.83 -10.80
N THR A 37 15.55 11.58 -10.61
CA THR A 37 14.57 12.64 -10.35
C THR A 37 14.53 13.05 -8.87
N PHE A 38 14.77 12.10 -7.97
CA PHE A 38 14.70 12.27 -6.52
C PHE A 38 15.92 11.65 -5.83
N PRO A 39 17.14 12.15 -6.09
CA PRO A 39 18.36 11.55 -5.57
C PRO A 39 18.42 11.50 -4.04
N GLU A 40 17.77 12.43 -3.34
CA GLU A 40 17.71 12.44 -1.87
C GLU A 40 16.88 11.25 -1.31
N MET A 41 15.90 10.75 -2.07
CA MET A 41 15.09 9.59 -1.69
C MET A 41 15.87 8.27 -1.74
N SER A 42 16.98 8.23 -2.48
CA SER A 42 17.87 7.08 -2.56
C SER A 42 18.82 6.96 -1.37
N SER A 43 18.85 7.94 -0.46
CA SER A 43 19.66 7.86 0.76
C SER A 43 19.15 6.76 1.71
N LEU A 44 20.06 6.09 2.41
CA LEU A 44 19.71 5.04 3.37
C LEU A 44 18.70 5.51 4.42
N MET A 45 18.84 6.77 4.87
CA MET A 45 17.92 7.38 5.84
C MET A 45 16.51 7.50 5.24
N ALA A 46 16.39 8.06 4.03
CA ALA A 46 15.09 8.23 3.37
C ALA A 46 14.40 6.88 3.11
N MET A 47 15.15 5.89 2.60
CA MET A 47 14.62 4.54 2.37
C MET A 47 14.11 3.90 3.67
N SER A 48 14.88 4.01 4.76
CA SER A 48 14.48 3.48 6.07
C SER A 48 13.23 4.16 6.62
N THR A 49 13.15 5.50 6.50
CA THR A 49 11.97 6.26 6.90
C THR A 49 10.74 5.87 6.08
N MET A 50 10.88 5.67 4.77
CA MET A 50 9.79 5.20 3.91
C MET A 50 9.30 3.82 4.33
N MET A 51 10.19 2.87 4.61
CA MET A 51 9.80 1.52 5.08
C MET A 51 8.98 1.59 6.37
N VAL A 52 9.43 2.39 7.35
CA VAL A 52 8.67 2.62 8.59
C VAL A 52 7.30 3.26 8.29
N GLY A 53 7.28 4.26 7.41
CA GLY A 53 6.05 4.91 6.95
C GLY A 53 5.04 3.94 6.35
N VAL A 54 5.50 3.00 5.51
CA VAL A 54 4.65 1.97 4.89
C VAL A 54 4.05 1.03 5.96
N VAL A 55 4.81 0.65 6.98
CA VAL A 55 4.27 -0.15 8.10
C VAL A 55 3.21 0.64 8.86
N ILE A 56 3.45 1.93 9.12
CA ILE A 56 2.49 2.82 9.79
C ILE A 56 1.19 2.93 8.97
N ILE A 57 1.29 3.08 7.65
CA ILE A 57 0.12 3.06 6.74
C ILE A 57 -0.64 1.75 6.87
N GLY A 58 0.06 0.61 6.88
CA GLY A 58 -0.55 -0.70 7.10
C GLY A 58 -1.31 -0.78 8.43
N ILE A 59 -0.73 -0.27 9.52
CA ILE A 59 -1.39 -0.18 10.83
C ILE A 59 -2.67 0.65 10.75
N PHE A 60 -2.63 1.83 10.12
CA PHE A 60 -3.81 2.67 9.95
C PHE A 60 -4.89 1.97 9.13
N MET A 61 -4.52 1.29 8.05
CA MET A 61 -5.46 0.48 7.28
C MET A 61 -6.10 -0.61 8.14
N GLY A 62 -5.32 -1.35 8.93
CA GLY A 62 -5.83 -2.38 9.82
C GLY A 62 -6.76 -1.83 10.91
N LEU A 63 -6.44 -0.67 11.48
CA LEU A 63 -7.28 0.03 12.45
C LEU A 63 -8.61 0.49 11.82
N VAL A 64 -8.58 1.13 10.66
CA VAL A 64 -9.78 1.54 9.94
C VAL A 64 -10.64 0.32 9.61
N TYR A 65 -10.03 -0.76 9.10
CA TYR A 65 -10.73 -2.01 8.83
C TYR A 65 -11.43 -2.58 10.09
N SER A 66 -10.79 -2.52 11.26
CA SER A 66 -11.39 -3.00 12.51
C SER A 66 -12.71 -2.30 12.85
N VAL A 67 -12.90 -1.06 12.40
CA VAL A 67 -14.11 -0.28 12.62
C VAL A 67 -15.14 -0.53 11.52
N ILE A 68 -14.72 -0.51 10.25
CA ILE A 68 -15.65 -0.51 9.11
C ILE A 68 -15.92 -1.89 8.50
N ASN A 69 -15.25 -2.96 8.95
CA ASN A 69 -15.44 -4.31 8.40
C ASN A 69 -16.90 -4.79 8.31
N PRO A 70 -17.85 -4.40 9.20
CA PRO A 70 -19.25 -4.81 9.05
C PRO A 70 -19.92 -4.18 7.82
N ALA A 71 -19.47 -3.00 7.39
CA ALA A 71 -20.03 -2.25 6.26
C ALA A 71 -19.40 -2.62 4.91
N ILE A 72 -18.24 -3.30 4.90
CA ILE A 72 -17.56 -3.66 3.66
C ILE A 72 -18.26 -4.89 3.03
N PRO A 73 -18.69 -4.81 1.77
CA PRO A 73 -19.40 -5.92 1.12
C PRO A 73 -18.49 -7.12 0.85
N GLY A 74 -19.10 -8.31 0.84
CA GLY A 74 -18.43 -9.59 0.58
C GLY A 74 -17.89 -10.27 1.83
N GLU A 75 -17.13 -11.35 1.64
CA GLU A 75 -16.61 -12.19 2.73
C GLU A 75 -15.14 -12.56 2.52
N GLY A 76 -14.46 -12.91 3.62
CA GLY A 76 -13.07 -13.39 3.61
C GLY A 76 -12.12 -12.46 2.84
N ALA A 77 -11.31 -13.03 1.96
CA ALA A 77 -10.36 -12.27 1.14
C ALA A 77 -11.04 -11.27 0.19
N ARG A 78 -12.25 -11.57 -0.30
CA ARG A 78 -13.00 -10.66 -1.20
C ARG A 78 -13.45 -9.39 -0.48
N LYS A 79 -13.83 -9.50 0.80
CA LYS A 79 -14.08 -8.32 1.65
C LYS A 79 -12.84 -7.44 1.76
N GLY A 80 -11.68 -8.07 2.00
CA GLY A 80 -10.40 -7.37 2.06
C GLY A 80 -10.00 -6.72 0.74
N LEU A 81 -10.25 -7.39 -0.39
CA LEU A 81 -10.01 -6.82 -1.72
C LEU A 81 -10.83 -5.56 -1.96
N ASN A 82 -12.13 -5.60 -1.65
CA ASN A 82 -13.02 -4.43 -1.77
C ASN A 82 -12.51 -3.26 -0.90
N TYR A 83 -12.09 -3.55 0.34
CA TYR A 83 -11.48 -2.56 1.21
C TYR A 83 -10.19 -1.97 0.64
N GLY A 84 -9.28 -2.81 0.15
CA GLY A 84 -8.04 -2.38 -0.48
C GLY A 84 -8.27 -1.46 -1.68
N ILE A 85 -9.24 -1.80 -2.55
CA ILE A 85 -9.64 -0.97 -3.68
C ILE A 85 -10.19 0.38 -3.21
N MET A 86 -11.02 0.41 -2.16
CA MET A 86 -11.51 1.67 -1.58
C MET A 86 -10.36 2.55 -1.09
N VAL A 87 -9.38 1.98 -0.37
CA VAL A 87 -8.20 2.72 0.11
C VAL A 87 -7.37 3.23 -1.07
N TRP A 88 -7.19 2.43 -2.11
CA TRP A 88 -6.49 2.86 -3.32
C TRP A 88 -7.19 4.04 -4.01
N LEU A 89 -8.52 3.98 -4.17
CA LEU A 89 -9.31 5.06 -4.76
C LEU A 89 -9.23 6.36 -3.94
N LEU A 90 -9.21 6.26 -2.61
CA LEU A 90 -9.25 7.42 -1.72
C LEU A 90 -7.87 8.04 -1.45
N ALA A 91 -6.82 7.21 -1.35
CA ALA A 91 -5.48 7.65 -0.94
C ALA A 91 -4.39 7.28 -1.95
N GLY A 92 -4.51 6.12 -2.59
CA GLY A 92 -3.49 5.60 -3.51
C GLY A 92 -3.38 6.35 -4.85
N LEU A 93 -4.45 7.00 -5.31
CA LEU A 93 -4.48 7.72 -6.60
C LEU A 93 -3.74 9.06 -6.59
N MET A 94 -3.53 9.67 -5.43
CA MET A 94 -2.96 11.02 -5.33
C MET A 94 -1.58 11.12 -5.98
N TRP A 95 -0.70 10.15 -5.71
CA TRP A 95 0.67 10.17 -6.23
C TRP A 95 0.74 9.97 -7.75
N PRO A 96 0.12 8.92 -8.35
CA PRO A 96 0.05 8.78 -9.80
C PRO A 96 -0.56 9.99 -10.52
N PHE A 97 -1.61 10.61 -9.96
CA PHE A 97 -2.21 11.81 -10.56
C PHE A 97 -1.28 13.02 -10.50
N MET A 98 -0.56 13.21 -9.41
CA MET A 98 0.44 14.27 -9.34
C MET A 98 1.57 14.05 -10.37
N MET A 99 2.00 12.80 -10.54
CA MET A 99 3.02 12.43 -11.52
C MET A 99 2.60 12.69 -12.97
N MET A 100 1.32 12.73 -13.31
CA MET A 100 0.87 13.12 -14.66
C MET A 100 1.36 14.52 -15.06
N GLY A 101 1.66 15.40 -14.09
CA GLY A 101 2.15 16.74 -14.35
C GLY A 101 3.64 16.86 -14.66
N PHE A 102 4.45 15.84 -14.36
CA PHE A 102 5.93 15.96 -14.48
C PHE A 102 6.67 14.67 -14.85
N ALA A 103 6.05 13.49 -14.72
CA ALA A 103 6.66 12.21 -15.03
C ALA A 103 6.28 11.70 -16.43
N PRO A 104 7.16 10.92 -17.09
CA PRO A 104 6.80 10.22 -18.32
C PRO A 104 5.60 9.28 -18.15
N ALA A 105 4.86 9.03 -19.23
CA ALA A 105 3.64 8.23 -19.20
C ALA A 105 3.81 6.85 -18.56
N TYR A 106 4.90 6.16 -18.91
CA TYR A 106 5.19 4.84 -18.37
C TYR A 106 5.34 4.86 -16.85
N MET A 107 5.83 5.94 -16.24
CA MET A 107 6.05 6.00 -14.78
C MET A 107 4.73 6.11 -14.03
N TRP A 108 3.89 7.09 -14.36
CA TRP A 108 2.63 7.28 -13.62
C TRP A 108 1.65 6.13 -13.86
N ILE A 109 1.66 5.50 -15.04
CA ILE A 109 0.88 4.29 -15.31
C ILE A 109 1.37 3.13 -14.44
N THR A 110 2.68 2.94 -14.35
CA THR A 110 3.27 1.84 -13.56
C THR A 110 2.99 2.04 -12.06
N GLU A 111 3.07 3.27 -11.55
CA GLU A 111 2.68 3.61 -10.18
C GLU A 111 1.19 3.39 -9.89
N LEU A 112 0.32 3.73 -10.86
CA LEU A 112 -1.12 3.49 -10.75
C LEU A 112 -1.42 1.99 -10.59
N ILE A 113 -0.79 1.16 -11.43
CA ILE A 113 -0.92 -0.31 -11.38
C ILE A 113 -0.33 -0.85 -10.08
N ASN A 114 0.85 -0.38 -9.68
CA ASN A 114 1.50 -0.77 -8.43
C ASN A 114 0.64 -0.44 -7.21
N GLY A 115 0.07 0.75 -7.15
CA GLY A 115 -0.87 1.15 -6.11
C GLY A 115 -2.06 0.20 -6.04
N LEU A 116 -2.70 -0.06 -7.18
CA LEU A 116 -3.87 -0.95 -7.22
C LEU A 116 -3.52 -2.35 -6.68
N ILE A 117 -2.41 -2.94 -7.13
CA ILE A 117 -1.94 -4.25 -6.68
C ILE A 117 -1.63 -4.23 -5.17
N THR A 118 -0.84 -3.25 -4.74
CA THR A 118 -0.34 -3.12 -3.37
C THR A 118 -1.50 -3.02 -2.37
N TYR A 119 -2.41 -2.06 -2.58
CA TYR A 119 -3.54 -1.86 -1.67
C TYR A 119 -4.55 -3.01 -1.71
N SER A 120 -4.79 -3.60 -2.88
CA SER A 120 -5.66 -4.77 -3.03
C SER A 120 -5.15 -5.97 -2.24
N ILE A 121 -3.86 -6.29 -2.37
CA ILE A 121 -3.24 -7.40 -1.64
C ILE A 121 -3.18 -7.08 -0.15
N ALA A 122 -2.80 -5.86 0.24
CA ALA A 122 -2.79 -5.44 1.63
C ALA A 122 -4.17 -5.58 2.28
N GLY A 123 -5.23 -5.12 1.62
CA GLY A 123 -6.61 -5.26 2.09
C GLY A 123 -7.02 -6.73 2.26
N ALA A 124 -6.70 -7.59 1.29
CA ALA A 124 -6.95 -9.02 1.37
C ALA A 124 -6.22 -9.66 2.57
N VAL A 125 -4.95 -9.34 2.78
CA VAL A 125 -4.15 -9.80 3.92
C VAL A 125 -4.78 -9.35 5.24
N ILE A 126 -5.17 -8.08 5.35
CA ILE A 126 -5.84 -7.54 6.54
C ILE A 126 -7.07 -8.39 6.88
N ALA A 127 -7.97 -8.60 5.91
CA ALA A 127 -9.21 -9.34 6.14
C ALA A 127 -8.98 -10.80 6.54
N ILE A 128 -8.02 -11.48 5.89
CA ILE A 128 -7.68 -12.88 6.18
C ILE A 128 -7.14 -13.02 7.60
N ILE A 129 -6.19 -12.18 7.99
CA ILE A 129 -5.55 -12.26 9.31
C ILE A 129 -6.52 -11.81 10.39
N TYR A 130 -7.25 -10.72 10.17
CA TYR A 130 -8.23 -10.20 11.12
C TYR A 130 -9.30 -11.24 11.47
N LYS A 131 -9.77 -12.02 10.49
CA LYS A 131 -10.75 -13.10 10.72
C LYS A 131 -10.18 -14.28 11.53
N LYS A 132 -8.87 -14.52 11.45
CA LYS A 132 -8.18 -15.62 12.16
C LYS A 132 -7.86 -15.28 13.63
N LEU A 133 -7.70 -13.99 13.93
CA LEU A 133 -7.49 -13.47 15.29
C LEU A 133 -8.82 -13.30 16.00
#